data_AF-A0A660QR72-F1
#
_entry.id   AF-A0A660QR72-F1
#
_cell.length_a   1.000
_cell.length_b   1.000
_cell.length_c   1.000
_cell.angle_alpha   90.00
_cell.angle_beta   90.00
_cell.angle_gamma   90.00
#
_symmetry.space_group_name_H-M   'P 1'
#
loop_
_entity.id
_entity.type
_entity.pdbx_description
1 polymer ?
#
loop_
_entity_poly.entity_id
_entity_poly.type
_entity_poly.pdbx_seq_one_letter_code
_entity_poly.pdbx_strand_id
1 'polypeptide(L)'
;MIKVILNGDEMTFYEEDYRDFGELYDSLAPKGMVLKKIVINDIDVPPEKIDELRKSYVEDGTQMCLEFVTPKQFLEDMLPNVLNYISKTTSLLDHVVEKLREGERTALKEVVALTDSITALENLRLNVLKIEMIESQGFEDAVKALQKLLQALESNHIEEISASVERDVPVALEYYRGFFFKTLSQLRNSKEAHE
;
A
#
# COMPACT_ATOMS: atom_id res chain seq x y z
N MET A 1 -12.26 22.24 -24.98
CA MET A 1 -10.89 21.70 -24.91
C MET A 1 -10.71 20.94 -23.62
N ILE A 2 -9.70 20.06 -23.52
CA ILE A 2 -9.33 19.37 -22.28
C ILE A 2 -8.23 20.17 -21.58
N LYS A 3 -8.41 20.46 -20.29
CA LYS A 3 -7.43 21.16 -19.46
C LYS A 3 -6.74 20.16 -18.52
N VAL A 4 -5.42 20.12 -18.56
CA VAL A 4 -4.62 19.21 -17.72
C VAL A 4 -3.62 20.02 -16.90
N ILE A 5 -3.58 19.79 -15.60
CA ILE A 5 -2.57 20.33 -14.68
C ILE A 5 -1.63 19.17 -14.35
N LEU A 6 -0.43 19.16 -14.92
CA LEU A 6 0.57 18.12 -14.71
C LEU A 6 1.64 18.64 -13.75
N ASN A 7 1.72 18.09 -12.54
CA ASN A 7 2.68 18.53 -11.50
C ASN A 7 2.66 20.05 -11.22
N GLY A 8 1.50 20.70 -11.43
CA GLY A 8 1.33 22.15 -11.28
C GLY A 8 1.42 22.96 -12.59
N ASP A 9 1.89 22.35 -13.68
CA ASP A 9 1.98 22.99 -14.99
C ASP A 9 0.69 22.79 -15.79
N GLU A 10 0.10 23.89 -16.25
CA GLU A 10 -1.14 23.86 -17.03
C GLU A 10 -0.88 23.62 -18.51
N MET A 11 -1.59 22.65 -19.08
CA MET A 11 -1.57 22.25 -20.47
C MET A 11 -2.99 22.14 -21.02
N THR A 12 -3.14 22.30 -22.34
CA THR A 12 -4.43 22.19 -23.01
C THR A 12 -4.31 21.26 -24.21
N PHE A 13 -5.29 20.36 -24.36
CA PHE A 13 -5.35 19.36 -25.41
C PHE A 13 -6.71 19.40 -26.10
N TYR A 14 -6.78 18.91 -27.33
CA TYR A 14 -8.04 18.71 -28.05
C TYR A 14 -8.48 17.26 -27.93
N GLU A 15 -9.78 17.03 -27.73
CA GLU A 15 -10.33 15.67 -27.64
C GLU A 15 -10.10 14.85 -28.91
N GLU A 16 -10.02 15.52 -30.07
CA GLU A 16 -9.81 14.88 -31.38
C GLU A 16 -8.42 14.24 -31.52
N ASP A 17 -7.44 14.67 -30.72
CA ASP A 17 -6.06 14.18 -30.77
C ASP A 17 -5.88 12.83 -30.05
N TYR A 18 -6.89 12.38 -29.29
CA TYR A 18 -6.80 11.21 -28.42
C TYR A 18 -8.05 10.33 -28.52
N ARG A 19 -7.87 9.02 -28.64
CA ARG A 19 -8.99 8.07 -28.71
C ARG A 19 -9.69 7.88 -27.37
N ASP A 20 -8.92 7.83 -26.29
CA ASP A 20 -9.39 7.56 -24.93
C ASP A 20 -8.46 8.20 -23.89
N PHE A 21 -8.91 8.18 -22.63
CA PHE A 21 -8.12 8.68 -21.50
C PHE A 21 -6.79 7.94 -21.35
N GLY A 22 -6.71 6.65 -21.72
CA GLY A 22 -5.48 5.87 -21.65
C GLY A 22 -4.41 6.43 -22.55
N GLU A 23 -4.75 6.78 -23.79
CA GLU A 23 -3.84 7.40 -24.76
C GLU A 23 -3.35 8.78 -24.29
N LEU A 24 -4.27 9.61 -23.78
CA LEU A 24 -3.92 10.90 -23.19
C LEU A 24 -3.00 10.73 -21.98
N TYR A 25 -3.36 9.86 -21.04
CA TYR A 25 -2.57 9.56 -19.86
C TYR A 25 -1.16 9.04 -20.21
N ASP A 26 -1.03 8.12 -21.16
CA ASP A 26 0.26 7.55 -21.57
C ASP A 26 1.15 8.60 -22.24
N SER A 27 0.56 9.58 -22.93
CA SER A 27 1.30 10.72 -23.51
C SER A 27 1.86 11.68 -22.44
N LEU A 28 1.21 11.72 -21.28
CA LEU A 28 1.55 12.61 -20.15
C LEU A 28 2.43 11.93 -19.11
N ALA A 29 2.34 10.61 -18.96
CA ALA A 29 3.02 9.83 -17.94
C ALA A 29 4.55 9.86 -18.14
N PRO A 30 5.31 10.51 -17.24
CA PRO A 30 6.76 10.56 -17.40
C PRO A 30 7.38 9.18 -17.16
N LYS A 31 8.39 8.83 -17.96
CA LYS A 31 9.09 7.55 -17.82
C LYS A 31 9.72 7.42 -16.44
N GLY A 32 9.45 6.29 -15.77
CA GLY A 32 10.04 5.97 -14.47
C GLY A 32 9.42 6.72 -13.28
N MET A 33 8.32 7.46 -13.49
CA MET A 33 7.54 8.07 -12.41
C MET A 33 6.28 7.24 -12.12
N VAL A 34 5.72 7.44 -10.93
CA VAL A 34 4.47 6.82 -10.50
C VAL A 34 3.40 7.88 -10.28
N LEU A 35 2.17 7.57 -10.66
CA LEU A 35 1.03 8.43 -10.41
C LEU A 35 0.73 8.44 -8.90
N LYS A 36 0.87 9.60 -8.29
CA LYS A 36 0.54 9.83 -6.88
C LYS A 36 -0.90 10.26 -6.69
N LYS A 37 -1.40 11.12 -7.57
CA LYS A 37 -2.75 11.67 -7.46
C LYS A 37 -3.34 11.93 -8.84
N ILE A 38 -4.64 11.66 -8.96
CA ILE A 38 -5.45 12.04 -10.11
C ILE A 38 -6.76 12.65 -9.62
N VAL A 39 -7.08 13.83 -10.15
CA VAL A 39 -8.37 14.50 -9.94
C VAL A 39 -8.98 14.79 -11.29
N ILE A 40 -10.24 14.46 -11.50
CA ILE A 40 -10.99 14.76 -12.72
C ILE A 40 -12.23 15.55 -12.33
N ASN A 41 -12.41 16.75 -12.88
CA ASN A 41 -13.54 17.65 -12.60
C ASN A 41 -13.79 17.82 -11.09
N ASP A 42 -12.73 18.14 -10.34
CA ASP A 42 -12.71 18.29 -8.88
C ASP A 42 -13.03 17.02 -8.06
N ILE A 43 -13.09 15.86 -8.71
CA ILE A 43 -13.31 14.56 -8.05
C ILE A 43 -11.99 13.79 -7.99
N ASP A 44 -11.57 13.44 -6.77
CA ASP A 44 -10.42 12.56 -6.55
C ASP A 44 -10.74 11.15 -7.06
N VAL A 45 -9.87 10.62 -7.90
CA VAL A 45 -10.04 9.33 -8.55
C VAL A 45 -9.20 8.29 -7.79
N PRO A 46 -9.84 7.26 -7.22
CA PRO A 46 -9.11 6.24 -6.51
C PRO A 46 -8.35 5.30 -7.48
N PRO A 47 -7.19 4.75 -7.06
CA PRO A 47 -6.32 3.96 -7.94
C PRO A 47 -7.02 2.78 -8.63
N GLU A 48 -7.94 2.11 -7.94
CA GLU A 48 -8.68 0.96 -8.47
C GLU A 48 -9.58 1.29 -9.67
N LYS A 49 -9.93 2.57 -9.87
CA LYS A 49 -10.75 3.02 -11.00
C LYS A 49 -9.93 3.46 -12.20
N ILE A 50 -8.61 3.53 -12.09
CA ILE A 50 -7.75 4.01 -13.18
C ILE A 50 -7.87 3.09 -14.39
N ASP A 51 -7.87 1.77 -14.21
CA ASP A 51 -7.97 0.81 -15.32
C ASP A 51 -9.30 0.93 -16.09
N GLU A 52 -10.38 1.28 -15.40
CA GLU A 52 -11.68 1.56 -16.02
C GLU A 52 -11.64 2.89 -16.78
N LEU A 53 -11.06 3.92 -16.15
CA LEU A 53 -10.91 5.23 -16.76
C LEU A 53 -10.06 5.20 -18.02
N ARG A 54 -9.01 4.36 -18.08
CA ARG A 54 -8.16 4.20 -19.27
C ARG A 54 -8.93 3.86 -20.55
N LYS A 55 -10.11 3.27 -20.46
CA LYS A 55 -10.95 2.94 -21.62
C LYS A 55 -12.06 3.96 -21.89
N SER A 56 -12.15 4.99 -21.06
CA SER A 56 -13.20 6.00 -21.12
C SER A 56 -12.85 7.10 -22.10
N TYR A 57 -13.87 7.64 -22.75
CA TYR A 57 -13.74 8.83 -23.59
C TYR A 57 -13.49 10.07 -22.71
N VAL A 58 -12.64 10.99 -23.18
CA VAL A 58 -12.39 12.26 -22.49
C VAL A 58 -13.19 13.34 -23.20
N GLU A 59 -14.22 13.84 -22.54
CA GLU A 59 -15.13 14.83 -23.10
C GLU A 59 -14.50 16.23 -23.12
N ASP A 60 -14.85 17.02 -24.12
CA ASP A 60 -14.53 18.44 -24.17
C ASP A 60 -14.98 19.18 -22.89
N GLY A 61 -14.09 20.01 -22.34
CA GLY A 61 -14.34 20.73 -21.08
C GLY A 61 -13.88 19.97 -19.83
N THR A 62 -13.40 18.73 -19.97
CA THR A 62 -12.79 17.97 -18.85
C THR A 62 -11.57 18.71 -18.29
N GLN A 63 -11.51 18.80 -16.96
CA GLN A 63 -10.38 19.30 -16.20
C GLN A 63 -9.72 18.16 -15.43
N MET A 64 -8.41 18.03 -15.55
CA MET A 64 -7.66 16.97 -14.87
C MET A 64 -6.46 17.54 -14.14
N CYS A 65 -6.16 16.98 -12.97
CA CYS A 65 -4.91 17.24 -12.25
C CYS A 65 -4.20 15.91 -12.05
N LEU A 66 -2.96 15.80 -12.52
CA LEU A 66 -2.11 14.62 -12.43
C LEU A 66 -0.85 14.99 -11.67
N GLU A 67 -0.59 14.28 -10.57
CA GLU A 67 0.65 14.39 -9.80
C GLU A 67 1.46 13.11 -9.97
N PHE A 68 2.65 13.22 -10.55
CA PHE A 68 3.61 12.15 -10.70
C PHE A 68 4.83 12.41 -9.84
N VAL A 69 5.28 11.39 -9.13
CA VAL A 69 6.48 11.45 -8.27
C VAL A 69 7.41 10.29 -8.61
N THR A 70 8.66 10.35 -8.14
CA THR A 70 9.56 9.20 -8.26
C THR A 70 9.08 8.06 -7.37
N PRO A 71 9.37 6.79 -7.70
CA PRO A 71 9.06 5.65 -6.82
C PRO A 71 9.59 5.83 -5.40
N LYS A 72 10.77 6.42 -5.24
CA LYS A 72 11.39 6.73 -3.95
C LYS A 72 10.55 7.71 -3.13
N GLN A 73 10.13 8.82 -3.76
CA GLN A 73 9.30 9.83 -3.11
C GLN A 73 7.91 9.29 -2.76
N PHE A 74 7.31 8.46 -3.63
CA PHE A 74 6.05 7.79 -3.32
C PHE A 74 6.16 6.90 -2.07
N LEU A 75 7.23 6.12 -1.96
CA LEU A 75 7.50 5.33 -0.76
C LEU A 75 7.71 6.21 0.47
N GLU A 76 8.47 7.30 0.36
CA GLU A 76 8.70 8.24 1.47
C GLU A 76 7.39 8.81 2.03
N ASP A 77 6.46 9.17 1.14
CA ASP A 77 5.14 9.72 1.50
C ASP A 77 4.21 8.64 2.12
N MET A 78 4.28 7.39 1.64
CA MET A 78 3.35 6.31 2.01
C MET A 78 3.77 5.53 3.26
N LEU A 79 5.07 5.27 3.46
CA LEU A 79 5.56 4.44 4.56
C LEU A 79 5.17 4.93 5.97
N PRO A 80 5.07 6.24 6.28
CA PRO A 80 4.57 6.70 7.57
C PRO A 80 3.16 6.18 7.90
N ASN A 81 2.28 6.14 6.90
CA ASN A 81 0.91 5.62 7.07
C ASN A 81 0.91 4.12 7.31
N VAL A 82 1.78 3.37 6.62
CA VAL A 82 1.96 1.93 6.85
C VAL A 82 2.48 1.64 8.26
N LEU A 83 3.47 2.39 8.73
CA LEU A 83 4.00 2.25 10.09
C LEU A 83 2.94 2.54 11.16
N ASN A 84 2.11 3.55 10.93
CA ASN A 84 0.97 3.86 11.81
C ASN A 84 -0.08 2.74 11.78
N TYR A 85 -0.39 2.20 10.60
CA TYR A 85 -1.29 1.07 10.45
C TYR A 85 -0.79 -0.15 11.23
N ILE A 86 0.48 -0.54 11.06
CA ILE A 86 1.07 -1.67 11.80
C ILE A 86 0.96 -1.43 13.31
N SER A 87 1.29 -0.22 13.78
CA SER A 87 1.22 0.12 15.21
C SER A 87 -0.21 0.00 15.77
N LYS A 88 -1.21 0.48 15.02
CA LYS A 88 -2.63 0.33 15.40
C LYS A 88 -3.06 -1.12 15.40
N THR A 89 -2.73 -1.88 14.36
CA THR A 89 -3.06 -3.30 14.25
C THR A 89 -2.46 -4.08 15.42
N THR A 90 -1.18 -3.87 15.74
CA THR A 90 -0.53 -4.50 16.90
C THR A 90 -1.26 -4.17 18.21
N SER A 91 -1.69 -2.93 18.42
CA SER A 91 -2.40 -2.52 19.64
C SER A 91 -3.79 -3.14 19.81
N LEU A 92 -4.37 -3.66 18.73
CA LEU A 92 -5.70 -4.28 18.75
C LEU A 92 -5.64 -5.80 18.90
N LEU A 93 -4.46 -6.43 18.83
CA LEU A 93 -4.33 -7.88 18.88
C LEU A 93 -4.87 -8.48 20.18
N ASP A 94 -4.59 -7.85 21.33
CA ASP A 94 -5.08 -8.32 22.63
C ASP A 94 -6.62 -8.39 22.65
N HIS A 95 -7.28 -7.40 22.05
CA HIS A 95 -8.73 -7.37 21.94
C HIS A 95 -9.28 -8.47 21.00
N VAL A 96 -8.58 -8.75 19.90
CA VAL A 96 -8.93 -9.87 19.01
C VAL A 96 -8.79 -11.21 19.74
N VAL A 97 -7.75 -11.37 20.55
CA VAL A 97 -7.51 -12.57 21.36
C VAL A 97 -8.60 -12.76 22.42
N GLU A 98 -9.02 -11.70 23.10
CA GLU A 98 -10.14 -11.74 24.04
C GLU A 98 -11.44 -12.20 23.36
N LYS A 99 -11.82 -11.58 22.24
CA LYS A 99 -13.00 -11.97 21.47
C LYS A 99 -12.97 -13.41 20.99
N LEU A 100 -11.79 -13.91 20.59
CA LEU A 100 -11.62 -15.32 20.22
C LEU A 100 -11.93 -16.23 21.41
N ARG A 101 -11.34 -15.94 22.58
CA ARG A 101 -11.56 -16.71 23.83
C ARG A 101 -13.02 -16.67 24.28
N GLU A 102 -13.71 -15.57 24.05
CA GLU A 102 -15.16 -15.42 24.34
C GLU A 102 -16.07 -16.09 23.31
N GLY A 103 -15.50 -16.61 22.21
CA GLY A 103 -16.26 -17.32 21.18
C GLY A 103 -17.08 -16.39 20.28
N GLU A 104 -16.70 -15.12 20.15
CA GLU A 104 -17.39 -14.19 19.28
C GLU A 104 -17.25 -14.59 17.80
N ARG A 105 -18.38 -14.63 17.08
CA ARG A 105 -18.42 -15.02 15.65
C ARG A 105 -17.63 -14.08 14.73
N THR A 106 -17.41 -12.85 15.17
CA THR A 106 -16.65 -11.81 14.45
C THR A 106 -15.15 -12.00 14.59
N ALA A 107 -14.68 -12.63 15.66
CA ALA A 107 -13.26 -12.75 15.98
C ALA A 107 -12.47 -13.51 14.90
N LEU A 108 -13.00 -14.63 14.40
CA LEU A 108 -12.37 -15.37 13.30
C LEU A 108 -12.27 -14.55 12.02
N LYS A 109 -13.27 -13.71 11.72
CA LYS A 109 -13.20 -12.79 10.56
C LYS A 109 -12.11 -11.74 10.74
N GLU A 110 -11.95 -11.22 11.95
CA GLU A 110 -10.87 -10.29 12.29
C GLU A 110 -9.49 -10.95 12.11
N VAL A 111 -9.33 -12.23 12.50
CA VAL A 111 -8.08 -12.99 12.24
C VAL A 111 -7.81 -13.20 10.76
N VAL A 112 -8.83 -13.55 9.96
CA VAL A 112 -8.65 -13.66 8.50
C VAL A 112 -8.27 -12.31 7.88
N ALA A 113 -8.91 -11.22 8.29
CA ALA A 113 -8.54 -9.88 7.83
C ALA A 113 -7.10 -9.51 8.22
N LEU A 114 -6.60 -9.97 9.39
CA LEU A 114 -5.19 -9.82 9.77
C LEU A 114 -4.26 -10.57 8.80
N THR A 115 -4.62 -11.79 8.37
CA THR A 115 -3.80 -12.55 7.40
C THR A 115 -3.74 -11.87 6.03
N ASP A 116 -4.85 -11.29 5.57
CA ASP A 116 -4.88 -10.50 4.32
C ASP A 116 -4.02 -9.25 4.44
N SER A 117 -4.08 -8.59 5.59
CA SER A 117 -3.29 -7.39 5.88
C SER A 117 -1.80 -7.69 5.89
N ILE A 118 -1.39 -8.81 6.50
CA ILE A 118 0.01 -9.27 6.49
C ILE A 118 0.47 -9.60 5.07
N THR A 119 -0.39 -10.23 4.26
CA THR A 119 -0.09 -10.50 2.85
C THR A 119 0.13 -9.21 2.06
N ALA A 120 -0.66 -8.17 2.33
CA ALA A 120 -0.46 -6.85 1.73
C ALA A 120 0.88 -6.22 2.16
N LEU A 121 1.29 -6.37 3.42
CA LEU A 121 2.59 -5.92 3.91
C LEU A 121 3.75 -6.67 3.23
N GLU A 122 3.62 -7.98 3.01
CA GLU A 122 4.62 -8.76 2.28
C GLU A 122 4.75 -8.32 0.82
N ASN A 123 3.63 -8.13 0.13
CA ASN A 123 3.63 -7.62 -1.23
C ASN A 123 4.28 -6.23 -1.31
N LEU A 124 3.99 -5.35 -0.34
CA LEU A 124 4.65 -4.06 -0.24
C LEU A 124 6.16 -4.20 -0.01
N ARG A 125 6.59 -5.09 0.89
CA ARG A 125 8.01 -5.38 1.15
C ARG A 125 8.74 -5.81 -0.12
N LEU A 126 8.15 -6.75 -0.87
CA LEU A 126 8.71 -7.23 -2.14
C LEU A 126 8.80 -6.11 -3.19
N ASN A 127 7.84 -5.18 -3.22
CA ASN A 127 7.89 -4.03 -4.12
C ASN A 127 8.93 -2.99 -3.68
N VAL A 128 9.09 -2.75 -2.38
CA VAL A 128 10.16 -1.89 -1.85
C VAL A 128 11.54 -2.43 -2.24
N LEU A 129 11.77 -3.74 -2.15
CA LEU A 129 13.04 -4.37 -2.53
C LEU A 129 13.40 -4.21 -4.02
N LYS A 130 12.41 -3.95 -4.89
CA LYS A 130 12.66 -3.64 -6.31
C LYS A 130 13.09 -2.19 -6.52
N ILE A 131 12.74 -1.30 -5.59
CA ILE A 131 13.00 0.14 -5.68
C ILE A 131 14.27 0.52 -4.91
N GLU A 132 14.49 -0.10 -3.75
CA GLU A 132 15.63 0.13 -2.88
C GLU A 132 16.32 -1.19 -2.51
N MET A 133 17.66 -1.20 -2.57
CA MET A 133 18.45 -2.32 -2.08
C MET A 133 18.59 -2.23 -0.57
N ILE A 134 17.75 -3.00 0.14
CA ILE A 134 17.73 -3.04 1.60
C ILE A 134 17.99 -4.47 2.05
N GLU A 135 19.05 -4.65 2.84
CA GLU A 135 19.28 -5.92 3.53
C GLU A 135 18.17 -6.17 4.56
N SER A 136 17.44 -7.26 4.32
CA SER A 136 16.40 -7.80 5.20
C SER A 136 17.00 -8.87 6.11
N GLN A 137 17.09 -8.58 7.41
CA GLN A 137 17.43 -9.56 8.45
C GLN A 137 16.18 -9.92 9.26
N GLY A 138 16.09 -11.16 9.76
CA GLY A 138 14.98 -11.60 10.62
C GLY A 138 13.70 -12.03 9.88
N PHE A 139 13.72 -12.12 8.54
CA PHE A 139 12.58 -12.57 7.75
C PHE A 139 12.16 -14.02 8.07
N GLU A 140 13.13 -14.88 8.39
CA GLU A 140 12.85 -16.28 8.70
C GLU A 140 11.95 -16.46 9.93
N ASP A 141 12.12 -15.62 10.95
CA ASP A 141 11.32 -15.68 12.17
C ASP A 141 9.89 -15.19 11.92
N ALA A 142 9.73 -14.15 11.10
CA ALA A 142 8.42 -13.70 10.63
C ALA A 142 7.72 -14.79 9.81
N VAL A 143 8.43 -15.44 8.87
CA VAL A 143 7.86 -16.55 8.08
C VAL A 143 7.43 -17.71 8.98
N LYS A 144 8.27 -18.12 9.94
CA LYS A 144 7.93 -19.18 10.90
C LYS A 144 6.70 -18.81 11.74
N ALA A 145 6.60 -17.56 12.17
CA ALA A 145 5.44 -17.05 12.90
C ALA A 145 4.16 -17.14 12.08
N LEU A 146 4.19 -16.72 10.81
CA LEU A 146 3.03 -16.79 9.92
C LEU A 146 2.64 -18.22 9.56
N GLN A 147 3.61 -19.12 9.41
CA GLN A 147 3.34 -20.55 9.18
C GLN A 147 2.59 -21.18 10.36
N LYS A 148 2.93 -20.82 11.60
CA LYS A 148 2.20 -21.30 12.78
C LYS A 148 0.76 -20.79 12.83
N LEU A 149 0.55 -19.53 12.45
CA LEU A 149 -0.81 -18.97 12.38
C LEU A 149 -1.65 -19.71 11.34
N LEU A 150 -1.09 -19.99 10.16
CA LEU A 150 -1.78 -20.76 9.12
C LEU A 150 -2.13 -22.17 9.61
N GLN A 151 -1.21 -22.86 10.27
CA GLN A 151 -1.47 -24.18 10.86
C GLN A 151 -2.56 -24.15 11.93
N ALA A 152 -2.59 -23.12 12.77
CA ALA A 152 -3.64 -22.93 13.77
C ALA A 152 -5.01 -22.63 13.13
N LEU A 153 -5.04 -21.88 12.03
CA LEU A 153 -6.26 -21.64 11.25
C LEU A 153 -6.77 -22.93 10.59
N GLU A 154 -5.86 -23.78 10.09
CA GLU A 154 -6.19 -25.09 9.52
C GLU A 154 -6.75 -26.07 10.56
N SER A 155 -6.25 -26.02 11.80
CA SER A 155 -6.78 -26.87 12.89
C SER A 155 -8.16 -26.45 13.38
N ASN A 156 -8.56 -25.20 13.11
CA ASN A 156 -9.84 -24.61 13.51
C ASN A 156 -10.08 -24.68 15.05
N HIS A 157 -9.00 -24.81 15.83
CA HIS A 157 -9.05 -24.79 17.29
C HIS A 157 -8.82 -23.37 17.79
N ILE A 158 -9.85 -22.78 18.40
CA ILE A 158 -9.81 -21.39 18.91
C ILE A 158 -8.65 -21.13 19.86
N GLU A 159 -8.28 -22.11 20.71
CA GLU A 159 -7.15 -21.97 21.64
C GLU A 159 -5.81 -21.84 20.89
N GLU A 160 -5.61 -22.63 19.84
CA GLU A 160 -4.40 -22.59 19.02
C GLU A 160 -4.34 -21.28 18.20
N ILE A 161 -5.48 -20.86 17.64
CA ILE A 161 -5.59 -19.59 16.90
C ILE A 161 -5.29 -18.42 17.84
N SER A 162 -5.89 -18.40 19.02
CA SER A 162 -5.68 -17.35 20.03
C SER A 162 -4.21 -17.27 20.44
N ALA A 163 -3.60 -18.42 20.74
CA ALA A 163 -2.19 -18.48 21.13
C ALA A 163 -1.25 -17.99 20.00
N SER A 164 -1.58 -18.29 18.74
CA SER A 164 -0.77 -17.83 17.61
C SER A 164 -0.97 -16.33 17.33
N VAL A 165 -2.20 -15.82 17.45
CA VAL A 165 -2.46 -14.38 17.33
C VAL A 165 -1.77 -13.59 18.46
N GLU A 166 -1.72 -14.12 19.67
CA GLU A 166 -1.08 -13.48 20.83
C GLU A 166 0.46 -13.51 20.74
N ARG A 167 1.05 -14.58 20.19
CA ARG A 167 2.50 -14.79 20.22
C ARG A 167 3.23 -14.61 18.90
N ASP A 168 2.65 -15.11 17.81
CA ASP A 168 3.33 -15.18 16.52
C ASP A 168 3.03 -13.94 15.66
N VAL A 169 1.79 -13.45 15.62
CA VAL A 169 1.42 -12.26 14.83
C VAL A 169 2.25 -11.01 15.21
N PRO A 170 2.48 -10.69 16.50
CA PRO A 170 3.31 -9.56 16.88
C PRO A 170 4.75 -9.66 16.33
N VAL A 171 5.32 -10.86 16.27
CA VAL A 171 6.67 -11.10 15.75
C VAL A 171 6.74 -10.74 14.27
N ALA A 172 5.75 -11.18 13.49
CA ALA A 172 5.67 -10.84 12.07
C ALA A 172 5.47 -9.33 11.85
N LEU A 173 4.57 -8.70 12.61
CA LEU A 173 4.31 -7.26 12.49
C LEU A 173 5.53 -6.41 12.88
N GLU A 174 6.27 -6.79 13.91
CA GLU A 174 7.48 -6.07 14.33
C GLU A 174 8.60 -6.20 13.28
N TYR A 175 8.73 -7.36 12.62
CA TYR A 175 9.62 -7.50 11.47
C TYR A 175 9.27 -6.51 10.34
N TYR A 176 8.00 -6.48 9.92
CA TYR A 176 7.57 -5.55 8.86
C TYR A 176 7.76 -4.10 9.25
N ARG A 177 7.44 -3.74 10.50
CA ARG A 177 7.67 -2.40 11.05
C ARG A 177 9.14 -2.03 11.00
N GLY A 178 10.04 -2.90 11.44
CA GLY A 178 11.49 -2.69 11.41
C GLY A 178 12.01 -2.50 9.99
N PHE A 179 11.56 -3.34 9.05
CA PHE A 179 11.90 -3.22 7.64
C PHE A 179 11.47 -1.88 7.04
N PHE A 180 10.20 -1.49 7.22
CA PHE A 180 9.68 -0.23 6.68
C PHE A 180 10.27 1.01 7.35
N PHE A 181 10.57 0.93 8.64
CA PHE A 181 11.25 2.02 9.35
C PHE A 181 12.68 2.24 8.84
N LYS A 182 13.45 1.16 8.65
CA LYS A 182 14.79 1.21 8.06
C LYS A 182 14.74 1.78 6.64
N THR A 183 13.77 1.33 5.84
CA THR A 183 13.52 1.85 4.48
C THR A 183 13.27 3.36 4.49
N LEU A 184 12.33 3.82 5.31
CA LEU A 184 12.00 5.24 5.41
C LEU A 184 13.21 6.08 5.86
N SER A 185 13.99 5.57 6.80
CA SER A 185 15.21 6.24 7.28
C SER A 185 16.26 6.35 6.17
N GLN A 186 16.45 5.30 5.36
CA GLN A 186 17.40 5.33 4.24
C GLN A 186 16.95 6.27 3.13
N LEU A 187 15.65 6.28 2.79
CA LEU A 187 15.09 7.21 1.80
C LEU A 187 15.36 8.67 2.20
N ARG A 188 15.09 9.02 3.47
CA ARG A 188 15.34 10.36 4.01
C ARG A 188 16.81 10.74 4.04
N ASN A 189 17.68 9.83 4.51
CA ASN A 189 19.12 10.09 4.60
C ASN A 189 19.78 10.20 3.21
N SER A 190 19.27 9.48 2.20
CA SER A 190 19.78 9.58 0.82
C SER A 190 19.49 10.93 0.16
N LYS A 191 18.50 11.67 0.68
CA LYS A 191 18.14 13.01 0.23
C LYS A 191 19.13 14.07 0.75
N GLU A 192 19.56 13.94 2.00
CA GLU A 192 20.54 14.84 2.64
C GLU A 192 21.96 14.70 2.07
N ALA A 193 22.29 13.58 1.41
CA ALA A 193 23.61 13.37 0.79
C ALA A 193 23.75 14.00 -0.61
N HIS A 194 22.65 14.53 -1.17
CA HIS A 194 22.59 15.07 -2.54
C HIS A 194 22.08 16.52 -2.61
N GLU A 195 21.88 17.18 -1.47
CA GLU A 195 21.73 18.65 -1.33
C GLU A 195 23.04 19.28 -0.88
#